data_AF-A0A0Q7BSG5-F1
#
_entry.id   AF-A0A0Q7BSG5-F1
#
_cell.length_a   1.000
_cell.length_b   1.000
_cell.length_c   1.000
_cell.angle_alpha   90.00
_cell.angle_beta   90.00
_cell.angle_gamma   90.00
#
_symmetry.space_group_name_H-M   'P 1'
#
loop_
_entity.id
_entity.type
_entity.pdbx_description
1 polymer ?
#
loop_
_entity_poly.entity_id
_entity_poly.type
_entity_poly.pdbx_seq_one_letter_code
_entity_poly.pdbx_strand_id
1 'polypeptide(L)'
;MRVEIRASDFVVADLSHDNLGAYWEAGYAEGLGKPVIYTCERDKFQATRTHFDTNHHLTIVWDSASPEEAGHQLVATIRATLPHLAKLTDA
;
A
#
# COMPACT_ATOMS: atom_id res chain seq x y z
N MET A 1 17.31 -4.28 -2.85
CA MET A 1 16.11 -4.07 -2.03
C MET A 1 16.14 -2.77 -1.21
N ARG A 2 16.98 -2.61 -0.17
CA ARG A 2 17.04 -1.35 0.60
C ARG A 2 17.43 -0.12 -0.23
N VAL A 3 18.30 -0.30 -1.23
CA VAL A 3 18.68 0.74 -2.19
C VAL A 3 17.47 1.17 -3.02
N GLU A 4 16.69 0.22 -3.52
CA GLU A 4 15.45 0.49 -4.26
C GLU A 4 14.43 1.26 -3.42
N ILE A 5 14.21 0.84 -2.16
CA ILE A 5 13.31 1.56 -1.25
C ILE A 5 13.78 3.00 -1.02
N ARG A 6 15.10 3.23 -0.92
CA ARG A 6 15.64 4.59 -0.78
C ARG A 6 15.44 5.43 -2.03
N ALA A 7 15.51 4.82 -3.21
CA ALA A 7 15.37 5.49 -4.50
C ALA A 7 13.91 5.74 -4.89
N SER A 8 12.94 5.02 -4.33
CA SER A 8 11.52 5.15 -4.70
C SER A 8 10.83 6.39 -4.10
N ASP A 9 9.79 6.91 -4.74
CA ASP A 9 9.00 8.02 -4.18
C ASP A 9 8.02 7.56 -3.09
N PHE A 10 7.50 6.33 -3.22
CA PHE A 10 6.63 5.66 -2.26
C PHE A 10 6.81 4.14 -2.37
N VAL A 11 6.14 3.39 -1.50
CA VAL A 11 6.12 1.93 -1.50
C VAL A 11 4.67 1.43 -1.49
N VAL A 12 4.41 0.35 -2.21
CA VAL A 12 3.18 -0.44 -2.06
C VAL A 12 3.54 -1.74 -1.35
N ALA A 13 2.86 -2.04 -0.24
CA ALA A 13 3.15 -3.21 0.59
C ALA A 13 1.91 -4.10 0.70
N ASP A 14 1.98 -5.29 0.10
CA ASP A 14 0.90 -6.28 0.18
C ASP A 14 1.06 -7.18 1.40
N LEU A 15 0.02 -7.24 2.23
CA LEU A 15 0.02 -7.94 3.51
C LEU A 15 -0.80 -9.24 3.48
N SER A 16 -1.25 -9.68 2.31
CA SER A 16 -2.21 -10.80 2.18
C SER A 16 -1.67 -12.15 2.68
N HIS A 17 -0.34 -12.28 2.77
CA HIS A 17 0.33 -13.55 3.04
C HIS A 17 1.07 -13.60 4.39
N ASP A 18 0.81 -12.66 5.30
CA ASP A 18 1.51 -12.55 6.60
C ASP A 18 3.05 -12.54 6.47
N ASN A 19 3.57 -12.06 5.35
CA ASN A 19 5.00 -12.07 5.07
C ASN A 19 5.71 -11.04 5.96
N LEU A 20 6.42 -11.53 6.98
CA LEU A 20 7.21 -10.69 7.91
C LEU A 20 8.19 -9.75 7.18
N GLY A 21 8.70 -10.14 6.02
CA GLY A 21 9.55 -9.30 5.18
C GLY A 21 8.82 -8.07 4.64
N ALA A 22 7.56 -8.22 4.20
CA ALA A 22 6.75 -7.11 3.71
C ALA A 22 6.45 -6.09 4.82
N TYR A 23 6.14 -6.56 6.03
CA TYR A 23 5.99 -5.69 7.20
C TYR A 23 7.30 -4.96 7.54
N TRP A 24 8.43 -5.66 7.48
CA TRP A 24 9.74 -5.05 7.76
C TRP A 24 10.10 -3.98 6.73
N GLU A 25 9.86 -4.23 5.44
CA GLU A 25 10.14 -3.28 4.36
C GLU A 25 9.23 -2.06 4.42
N ALA A 26 7.95 -2.26 4.73
CA ALA A 26 6.99 -1.19 4.96
C ALA A 26 7.44 -0.28 6.12
N GLY A 27 7.74 -0.87 7.29
CA GLY A 27 8.23 -0.12 8.45
C GLY A 27 9.57 0.58 8.18
N TYR A 28 10.45 -0.04 7.40
CA TYR A 28 11.70 0.59 6.96
C TYR A 28 11.45 1.80 6.04
N ALA A 29 10.49 1.71 5.12
CA ALA A 29 10.10 2.82 4.25
C ALA A 29 9.45 3.97 5.06
N GLU A 30 8.54 3.65 5.97
CA GLU A 30 7.93 4.64 6.87
C GLU A 30 8.98 5.32 7.76
N GLY A 31 9.94 4.56 8.29
CA GLY A 31 11.07 5.09 9.06
C GLY A 31 11.99 6.03 8.26
N LEU A 32 11.98 5.94 6.93
CA LEU A 32 12.64 6.87 6.02
C LEU A 32 11.76 8.07 5.63
N GLY A 33 10.54 8.16 6.16
CA GLY A 33 9.56 9.19 5.82
C GLY A 33 8.92 9.01 4.44
N LYS A 34 9.03 7.82 3.84
CA LYS A 34 8.41 7.53 2.55
C LYS A 34 6.96 7.09 2.76
N PRO A 35 6.01 7.59 1.96
CA PRO A 35 4.65 7.08 2.03
C PRO A 35 4.60 5.59 1.70
N VAL A 36 3.81 4.85 2.48
CA VAL A 36 3.52 3.45 2.24
C VAL A 36 2.02 3.32 2.02
N ILE A 37 1.66 2.68 0.91
CA ILE A 37 0.28 2.32 0.58
C ILE A 37 0.14 0.81 0.84
N TYR A 38 -0.68 0.45 1.82
CA TYR A 38 -0.90 -0.94 2.17
C TYR A 38 -1.99 -1.55 1.28
N THR A 39 -1.80 -2.80 0.88
CA THR A 39 -2.80 -3.60 0.16
C THR A 39 -3.03 -4.92 0.88
N CYS A 40 -4.25 -5.46 0.78
CA CYS A 40 -4.57 -6.78 1.33
C CYS A 40 -5.75 -7.40 0.58
N GLU A 41 -5.68 -8.70 0.32
CA GLU A 41 -6.79 -9.47 -0.23
C GLU A 41 -8.01 -9.41 0.69
N ARG A 42 -9.20 -9.26 0.10
CA ARG A 42 -10.47 -9.13 0.81
C ARG A 42 -10.71 -10.25 1.82
N ASP A 43 -10.54 -11.50 1.39
CA ASP A 43 -10.80 -12.66 2.24
C ASP A 43 -9.83 -12.70 3.43
N LYS A 44 -8.55 -12.41 3.19
CA LYS A 44 -7.54 -12.31 4.24
C LYS A 44 -7.84 -11.17 5.22
N PHE A 45 -8.17 -10.00 4.69
CA PHE A 45 -8.52 -8.81 5.45
C PHE A 45 -9.75 -9.05 6.31
N GLN A 46 -10.75 -9.79 5.85
CA GLN A 46 -11.93 -10.12 6.65
C GLN A 46 -11.63 -11.18 7.71
N ALA A 47 -10.85 -12.21 7.39
CA ALA A 47 -10.54 -13.32 8.29
C ALA A 47 -9.69 -12.90 9.49
N THR A 48 -8.69 -12.05 9.26
CA THR A 48 -7.68 -11.73 10.27
C THR A 48 -7.73 -10.26 10.71
N ARG A 49 -8.42 -9.40 9.95
CA ARG A 49 -8.23 -7.93 9.96
C ARG A 49 -6.76 -7.55 9.78
N THR A 50 -6.49 -6.28 9.55
CA THR A 50 -5.11 -5.80 9.58
C THR A 50 -4.52 -6.00 10.98
N HIS A 51 -3.21 -6.30 11.04
CA HIS A 51 -2.50 -6.43 12.31
C HIS A 51 -2.62 -5.12 13.11
N PHE A 52 -2.54 -5.17 14.45
CA PHE A 52 -2.67 -3.98 15.30
C PHE A 52 -1.79 -2.82 14.83
N ASP A 53 -0.58 -3.13 14.36
CA ASP A 53 0.41 -2.15 13.90
C ASP A 53 0.00 -1.40 12.62
N THR A 54 -0.88 -1.96 11.79
CA THR A 54 -1.30 -1.35 10.51
C THR A 54 -2.77 -0.94 10.48
N ASN A 55 -3.55 -1.23 11.52
CA ASN A 55 -5.00 -0.93 11.58
C ASN A 55 -5.36 0.56 11.48
N HIS A 56 -4.43 1.46 11.77
CA HIS A 56 -4.62 2.90 11.64
C HIS A 56 -4.22 3.45 10.27
N HIS A 57 -3.61 2.62 9.43
CA HIS A 57 -3.19 2.99 8.09
C HIS A 57 -4.26 2.60 7.07
N LEU A 58 -4.48 3.48 6.09
CA LEU A 58 -5.35 3.18 4.96
C LEU A 58 -4.82 1.94 4.23
N THR A 59 -5.62 0.89 4.18
CA THR A 59 -5.33 -0.34 3.43
C THR A 59 -6.31 -0.46 2.28
N ILE A 60 -5.79 -0.53 1.06
CA ILE A 60 -6.60 -0.82 -0.13
C ILE A 60 -6.90 -2.31 -0.12
N VAL A 61 -8.18 -2.63 0.08
CA VAL A 61 -8.65 -4.01 0.06
C VAL A 61 -8.97 -4.39 -1.38
N TRP A 62 -8.33 -5.44 -1.89
CA TRP A 62 -8.48 -5.90 -3.27
C TRP A 62 -9.17 -7.26 -3.36
N ASP A 63 -9.75 -7.52 -4.52
CA ASP A 63 -10.43 -8.77 -4.84
C ASP A 63 -9.99 -9.24 -6.23
N SER A 64 -9.67 -10.52 -6.38
CA SER A 64 -9.25 -11.08 -7.67
C SER A 64 -10.39 -11.09 -8.70
N ALA A 65 -11.64 -11.07 -8.24
CA ALA A 65 -12.82 -10.98 -9.12
C ALA A 65 -13.08 -9.56 -9.64
N SER A 66 -12.58 -8.51 -8.96
CA SER A 66 -12.76 -7.10 -9.33
C SER A 66 -11.48 -6.25 -9.12
N PRO A 67 -10.36 -6.58 -9.79
CA PRO A 67 -9.08 -5.89 -9.60
C PRO A 67 -9.12 -4.40 -9.99
N GLU A 68 -10.04 -4.00 -10.86
CA GLU A 68 -10.22 -2.62 -11.31
C GLU A 68 -10.62 -1.67 -10.18
N GLU A 69 -11.40 -2.13 -9.21
CA GLU A 69 -11.82 -1.31 -8.06
C GLU A 69 -10.60 -0.92 -7.21
N ALA A 70 -9.73 -1.89 -6.93
CA ALA A 70 -8.47 -1.65 -6.23
C ALA A 70 -7.54 -0.75 -7.04
N GLY A 71 -7.52 -0.92 -8.37
CA GLY A 71 -6.78 -0.05 -9.28
C GLY A 71 -7.21 1.41 -9.18
N HIS A 72 -8.51 1.69 -9.21
CA HIS A 72 -9.04 3.05 -9.05
C HIS A 72 -8.70 3.65 -7.68
N GLN A 73 -8.82 2.86 -6.61
CA GLN A 73 -8.45 3.29 -5.26
C GLN A 73 -6.94 3.57 -5.14
N LEU A 74 -6.09 2.76 -5.78
CA LEU A 74 -4.66 2.97 -5.80
C LEU A 74 -4.28 4.27 -6.51
N VAL A 75 -4.88 4.53 -7.68
CA VAL A 75 -4.67 5.79 -8.41
C VAL A 75 -5.10 6.99 -7.56
N ALA A 76 -6.28 6.94 -6.93
CA ALA A 76 -6.76 8.01 -6.06
C ALA A 76 -5.83 8.23 -4.86
N THR A 77 -5.35 7.14 -4.25
CA THR A 77 -4.44 7.20 -3.10
C THR A 77 -3.09 7.79 -3.48
N ILE A 78 -2.52 7.39 -4.62
CA ILE A 78 -1.26 7.96 -5.13
C ILE A 78 -1.44 9.46 -5.40
N ARG A 79 -2.54 9.87 -6.05
CA ARG A 79 -2.84 11.29 -6.32
C ARG A 79 -2.95 12.12 -5.03
N ALA A 80 -3.61 11.58 -4.01
CA ALA A 80 -3.77 12.25 -2.72
C ALA A 80 -2.46 12.31 -1.91
N THR A 81 -1.63 11.27 -2.01
CA THR A 81 -0.39 11.14 -1.23
C THR A 81 0.76 11.90 -1.85
N LEU A 82 0.84 11.92 -3.19
CA LEU A 82 1.94 12.50 -3.96
C LEU A 82 1.42 13.51 -5.00
N PRO A 83 0.64 14.55 -4.61
CA PRO A 83 0.00 15.45 -5.56
C PRO A 83 0.99 16.27 -6.40
N HIS A 84 2.25 16.39 -5.96
CA HIS A 84 3.31 17.10 -6.66
C HIS A 84 4.03 16.23 -7.72
N LEU A 85 3.87 14.90 -7.66
CA LEU A 85 4.45 13.95 -8.64
C LEU A 85 3.37 13.35 -9.54
N ALA A 86 2.16 13.16 -9.02
CA ALA A 86 1.08 12.50 -9.74
C ALA A 86 0.38 13.43 -10.74
N LYS A 87 -0.05 12.87 -11.88
CA LYS A 87 -1.05 13.51 -12.73
C LYS A 87 -2.42 13.43 -12.03
N LEU A 88 -3.05 14.57 -11.79
CA LEU A 88 -4.29 14.66 -11.01
C LEU A 88 -5.55 14.30 -11.80
N THR A 89 -5.47 14.25 -13.12
CA THR A 89 -6.58 13.89 -14.01
C THR A 89 -6.14 12.84 -15.01
N ASP A 90 -7.08 12.00 -15.41
CA ASP A 90 -6.92 11.11 -16.56
C ASP A 90 -7.10 11.96 -17.83
N ALA A 91 -6.09 11.94 -18.71
CA ALA A 91 -6.04 12.73 -19.93
C ALA A 91 -6.65 11.97 -21.11
#